data_AF-A0A2U1PXK3-F1
#
_entry.id   AF-A0A2U1PXK3-F1
#
_cell.length_a   1.000
_cell.length_b   1.000
_cell.length_c   1.000
_cell.angle_alpha   90.00
_cell.angle_beta   90.00
_cell.angle_gamma   90.00
#
_symmetry.space_group_name_H-M   'P 1'
#
loop_
_entity.id
_entity.type
_entity.pdbx_description
1 polymer ?
#
loop_
_entity_poly.entity_id
_entity_poly.type
_entity_poly.pdbx_seq_one_letter_code
_entity_poly.pdbx_strand_id
1 'polypeptide(L)'
;MLFTPAITSRIDDVNEDLSNCFLKLEDDMELGERTLKRISSSIKHLIQKAEIKKQQKDLLVLLDTSTGFKGVENFDNDQVLPLTTVKLVNSWSLPIVTFTCIAIALPNIPKDVVDSLVKSVHEGLLLSHLVEESLNSTSEYGNIRRVTMTLWHEVEANCMWLENTLKKSAFKGKTSVEILEWFAKKAEEIVIQFRGDTNGDAMETTPKELIAANSMYHIAQTIVFNYQGNVEPMSVEELFALLRGMIADIFLACFTNIPRVILMKCHASAIEKRESSVEAAAKLLGRTKEILKRLEVQELPSMDPDKMAFIDEWRAHLRQSIP
;
A
#
# COMPACT_ATOMS: atom_id res chain seq x y z
N MET A 1 -51.02 67.83 21.12
CA MET A 1 -49.59 67.53 21.30
C MET A 1 -49.28 66.25 20.55
N LEU A 2 -48.63 66.36 19.39
CA LEU A 2 -48.11 65.22 18.63
C LEU A 2 -46.65 65.56 18.35
N PHE A 3 -45.74 64.98 19.13
CA PHE A 3 -44.31 65.03 18.85
C PHE A 3 -43.99 63.91 17.84
N THR A 4 -43.66 64.28 16.60
CA THR A 4 -42.95 63.39 15.68
C THR A 4 -41.46 63.39 16.08
N PRO A 5 -40.83 62.24 16.37
CA PRO A 5 -39.39 62.21 16.56
C PRO A 5 -38.68 62.43 15.21
N ALA A 6 -37.56 63.15 15.29
CA ALA A 6 -36.80 63.65 14.15
C ALA A 6 -36.09 62.53 13.37
N ILE A 7 -36.07 62.67 12.04
CA ILE A 7 -35.41 61.78 11.07
C ILE A 7 -33.91 61.58 11.38
N THR A 8 -33.28 62.52 12.11
CA THR A 8 -31.90 62.43 12.58
C THR A 8 -31.64 61.25 13.52
N SER A 9 -32.57 60.88 14.42
CA SER A 9 -32.32 59.76 15.35
C SER A 9 -32.25 58.40 14.64
N ARG A 10 -32.95 58.24 13.52
CA ARG A 10 -32.96 56.99 12.74
C ARG A 10 -31.71 56.78 11.90
N ILE A 11 -30.99 57.85 11.54
CA ILE A 11 -29.75 57.76 10.75
C ILE A 11 -28.58 57.45 11.67
N ASP A 12 -28.57 58.04 12.88
CA ASP A 12 -27.57 57.74 13.91
C ASP A 12 -27.70 56.28 14.40
N ASP A 13 -28.92 55.79 14.63
CA ASP A 13 -29.19 54.38 14.98
C ASP A 13 -28.69 53.40 13.89
N VAL A 14 -28.94 53.70 12.60
CA VAL A 14 -28.50 52.84 11.48
C VAL A 14 -26.97 52.84 11.31
N ASN A 15 -26.31 53.97 11.59
CA ASN A 15 -24.86 54.08 11.52
C ASN A 15 -24.18 53.33 12.69
N GLU A 16 -24.78 53.37 13.87
CA GLU A 16 -24.34 52.60 15.04
C GLU A 16 -24.51 51.09 14.81
N ASP A 17 -25.64 50.66 14.23
CA ASP A 17 -25.87 49.27 13.84
C ASP A 17 -24.87 48.76 12.79
N LEU A 18 -24.56 49.58 11.78
CA LEU A 18 -23.54 49.25 10.78
C LEU A 18 -22.14 49.16 11.39
N SER A 19 -21.76 50.12 12.24
CA SER A 19 -20.48 50.10 12.96
C SER A 19 -20.35 48.86 13.85
N ASN A 20 -21.42 48.48 14.56
CA ASN A 20 -21.46 47.27 15.38
C ASN A 20 -21.34 45.99 14.51
N CYS A 21 -21.92 45.98 13.31
CA CYS A 21 -21.73 44.88 12.37
C CYS A 21 -20.29 44.79 11.86
N PHE A 22 -19.65 45.93 11.54
CA PHE A 22 -18.25 45.96 11.11
C PHE A 22 -17.28 45.50 12.22
N LEU A 23 -17.46 45.99 13.45
CA LEU A 23 -16.66 45.56 14.60
C LEU A 23 -16.83 44.06 14.87
N LYS A 24 -18.06 43.55 14.79
CA LYS A 24 -18.33 42.12 14.95
C LYS A 24 -17.68 41.27 13.86
N LEU A 25 -17.67 41.75 12.61
CA LEU A 25 -16.98 41.08 11.50
C LEU A 25 -15.45 41.08 11.70
N GLU A 26 -14.86 42.19 12.16
CA GLU A 26 -13.44 42.29 12.46
C GLU A 26 -13.02 41.37 13.62
N ASP A 27 -13.80 41.36 14.71
CA ASP A 27 -13.62 40.45 15.84
C ASP A 27 -13.77 38.98 15.43
N ASP A 28 -14.78 38.64 14.62
CA ASP A 28 -15.00 37.28 14.12
C ASP A 28 -13.85 36.84 13.20
N MET A 29 -13.30 37.75 12.38
CA MET A 29 -12.11 37.49 11.56
C MET A 29 -10.87 37.26 12.42
N GLU A 30 -10.63 38.08 13.43
CA GLU A 30 -9.48 37.92 14.34
C GLU A 30 -9.59 36.63 15.16
N LEU A 31 -10.79 36.31 15.67
CA LEU A 31 -11.08 35.03 16.33
C LEU A 31 -10.85 33.85 15.39
N GLY A 32 -11.24 33.99 14.12
CA GLY A 32 -10.97 33.03 13.05
C GLY A 32 -9.46 32.79 12.88
N GLU A 33 -8.66 33.85 12.75
CA GLU A 33 -7.20 33.75 12.58
C GLU A 33 -6.53 33.10 13.80
N ARG A 34 -6.87 33.55 15.02
CA ARG A 34 -6.35 32.96 16.26
C ARG A 34 -6.69 31.47 16.37
N THR A 35 -7.91 31.09 15.96
CA THR A 35 -8.37 29.70 15.96
C THR A 35 -7.59 28.87 14.95
N LEU A 36 -7.42 29.35 13.71
CA LEU A 36 -6.62 28.68 12.68
C LEU A 36 -5.16 28.50 13.11
N LYS A 37 -4.57 29.51 13.74
CA LYS A 37 -3.19 29.43 14.26
C LYS A 37 -3.03 28.36 15.35
N ARG A 38 -4.02 28.25 16.26
CA ARG A 38 -4.06 27.19 17.28
C ARG A 38 -4.18 25.81 16.65
N ILE A 39 -5.12 25.62 15.71
CA ILE A 39 -5.31 24.35 15.00
C ILE A 39 -4.04 23.95 14.24
N SER A 40 -3.42 24.90 13.51
CA SER A 40 -2.16 24.67 12.79
C SER A 40 -1.04 24.21 13.72
N SER A 41 -0.92 24.85 14.89
CA SER A 41 0.08 24.48 15.89
C SER A 41 -0.16 23.08 16.46
N SER A 42 -1.42 22.73 16.76
CA SER A 42 -1.79 21.39 17.21
C SER A 42 -1.49 20.31 16.16
N ILE A 43 -1.80 20.57 14.88
CA ILE A 43 -1.50 19.65 13.78
C ILE A 43 0.00 19.46 13.60
N LYS A 44 0.79 20.55 13.64
CA LYS A 44 2.27 20.46 13.58
C LYS A 44 2.83 19.59 14.70
N HIS A 45 2.33 19.76 15.92
CA HIS A 45 2.75 18.93 17.05
C HIS A 45 2.36 17.45 16.86
N LEU A 46 1.19 17.15 16.30
CA LEU A 46 0.77 15.78 15.98
C LEU A 46 1.70 15.12 14.94
N ILE A 47 2.06 15.85 13.87
CA ILE A 47 3.00 15.39 12.84
C ILE A 47 4.36 15.05 13.48
N GLN A 48 4.92 15.98 14.26
CA GLN A 48 6.22 15.78 14.93
C GLN A 48 6.19 14.60 15.89
N LYS A 49 5.12 14.45 16.68
CA LYS A 49 4.96 13.31 17.60
C LYS A 49 4.87 11.98 16.84
N ALA A 50 4.21 11.96 15.69
CA ALA A 50 4.07 10.77 14.86
C ALA A 50 5.39 10.37 14.18
N GLU A 51 6.20 11.35 13.77
CA GLU A 51 7.55 11.16 13.24
C GLU A 51 8.48 10.47 14.26
N ILE A 52 8.45 10.93 15.52
CA ILE A 52 9.33 10.39 16.58
C ILE A 52 8.91 8.99 17.05
N LYS A 53 7.60 8.73 17.17
CA LYS A 53 7.09 7.50 17.80
C LYS A 53 7.21 6.23 16.95
N LYS A 54 7.38 6.34 15.63
CA LYS A 54 7.24 5.19 14.73
C LYS A 54 8.25 5.25 13.58
N GLN A 55 9.53 5.42 13.90
CA GLN A 55 10.58 5.39 12.89
C GLN A 55 10.68 3.97 12.33
N GLN A 56 10.19 3.78 11.11
CA GLN A 56 10.13 2.52 10.35
C GLN A 56 11.53 2.18 9.81
N LYS A 57 12.51 1.97 10.71
CA LYS A 57 13.93 1.88 10.36
C LYS A 57 14.21 0.70 9.43
N ASP A 58 13.62 -0.46 9.73
CA ASP A 58 13.76 -1.66 8.92
C ASP A 58 13.16 -1.44 7.52
N LEU A 59 11.94 -0.90 7.43
CA LEU A 59 11.33 -0.57 6.14
C LEU A 59 12.17 0.42 5.34
N LEU A 60 12.69 1.50 5.95
CA LEU A 60 13.54 2.46 5.22
C LEU A 60 14.79 1.79 4.64
N VAL A 61 15.43 0.89 5.39
CA VAL A 61 16.58 0.10 4.91
C VAL A 61 16.17 -0.82 3.74
N LEU A 62 14.98 -1.41 3.79
CA LEU A 62 14.46 -2.19 2.68
C LEU A 62 14.22 -1.31 1.43
N LEU A 63 13.60 -0.14 1.59
CA LEU A 63 13.33 0.77 0.46
C LEU A 63 14.62 1.26 -0.20
N ASP A 64 15.71 1.41 0.56
CA ASP A 64 17.03 1.79 0.04
C ASP A 64 17.67 0.69 -0.86
N THR A 65 17.10 -0.52 -0.89
CA THR A 65 17.52 -1.60 -1.82
C THR A 65 16.85 -1.52 -3.19
N SER A 66 15.86 -0.64 -3.36
CA SER A 66 15.21 -0.43 -4.64
C SER A 66 16.18 0.14 -5.66
N THR A 67 16.07 -0.33 -6.90
CA THR A 67 16.84 0.17 -8.04
C THR A 67 15.96 0.91 -9.06
N GLY A 68 14.74 1.27 -8.66
CA GLY A 68 13.73 1.90 -9.49
C GLY A 68 12.39 1.20 -9.36
N PHE A 69 11.69 0.99 -10.48
CA PHE A 69 10.37 0.33 -10.51
C PHE A 69 10.37 -0.97 -11.33
N LYS A 70 11.55 -1.51 -11.62
CA LYS A 70 11.70 -2.70 -12.48
C LYS A 70 11.08 -3.96 -11.84
N GLY A 71 11.01 -4.02 -10.52
CA GLY A 71 10.29 -5.07 -9.80
C GLY A 71 8.78 -5.06 -10.08
N VAL A 72 8.18 -3.87 -10.30
CA VAL A 72 6.75 -3.74 -10.65
C VAL A 72 6.47 -4.21 -12.08
N GLU A 73 7.45 -4.10 -12.98
CA GLU A 73 7.33 -4.62 -14.33
C GLU A 73 7.45 -6.15 -14.37
N ASN A 74 8.38 -6.69 -13.57
CA ASN A 74 8.84 -8.07 -13.67
C ASN A 74 8.20 -9.05 -12.68
N PHE A 75 7.27 -8.61 -11.82
CA PHE A 75 6.65 -9.52 -10.84
C PHE A 75 5.75 -10.58 -11.49
N ASP A 76 5.20 -10.30 -12.67
CA ASP A 76 4.34 -11.20 -13.42
C ASP A 76 4.70 -11.15 -14.91
N ASN A 77 4.41 -12.20 -15.67
CA ASN A 77 4.73 -12.34 -17.08
C ASN A 77 3.54 -12.93 -17.86
N ASP A 78 3.11 -12.24 -18.93
CA ASP A 78 1.94 -12.63 -19.72
C ASP A 78 2.17 -13.94 -20.52
N GLN A 79 3.42 -14.41 -20.59
CA GLN A 79 3.78 -15.70 -21.19
C GLN A 79 3.56 -16.88 -20.24
N VAL A 80 3.35 -16.63 -18.93
CA VAL A 80 2.98 -17.67 -17.98
C VAL A 80 1.53 -18.09 -18.27
N LEU A 81 1.33 -19.38 -18.51
CA LEU A 81 0.02 -19.92 -18.84
C LEU A 81 -0.94 -19.76 -17.65
N PRO A 82 -2.13 -19.16 -17.84
CA PRO A 82 -3.08 -19.00 -16.75
C PRO A 82 -3.63 -20.36 -16.30
N LEU A 83 -3.69 -20.58 -14.99
CA LEU A 83 -4.29 -21.79 -14.40
C LEU A 83 -5.82 -21.74 -14.30
N THR A 84 -6.40 -20.55 -14.46
CA THR A 84 -7.84 -20.32 -14.37
C THR A 84 -8.31 -19.41 -15.49
N THR A 85 -9.56 -19.59 -15.91
CA THR A 85 -10.24 -18.70 -16.86
C THR A 85 -10.80 -17.45 -16.18
N VAL A 86 -10.87 -17.45 -14.85
CA VAL A 86 -11.28 -16.28 -14.07
C VAL A 86 -10.11 -15.31 -14.02
N LYS A 87 -10.31 -14.09 -14.53
CA LYS A 87 -9.32 -13.03 -14.40
C LYS A 87 -9.25 -12.59 -12.93
N LEU A 88 -8.10 -12.77 -12.31
CA LEU A 88 -7.82 -12.32 -10.95
C LEU A 88 -6.95 -11.06 -11.04
N VAL A 89 -7.43 -9.95 -10.49
CA VAL A 89 -6.65 -8.71 -10.42
C VAL A 89 -5.60 -8.79 -9.33
N ASN A 90 -4.48 -8.09 -9.50
CA ASN A 90 -3.48 -7.97 -8.45
C ASN A 90 -3.77 -6.78 -7.53
N SER A 91 -3.37 -6.88 -6.26
CA SER A 91 -3.27 -5.73 -5.36
C SER A 91 -1.80 -5.41 -5.08
N TRP A 92 -1.51 -4.32 -4.37
CA TRP A 92 -0.14 -4.00 -3.96
C TRP A 92 0.41 -5.06 -2.98
N SER A 93 -0.40 -5.41 -1.99
CA SER A 93 -0.02 -6.31 -0.89
C SER A 93 0.14 -7.77 -1.31
N LEU A 94 -0.62 -8.24 -2.31
CA LEU A 94 -0.61 -9.65 -2.73
C LEU A 94 0.76 -10.15 -3.21
N PRO A 95 1.41 -9.53 -4.23
CA PRO A 95 2.73 -9.96 -4.69
C PRO A 95 3.80 -9.79 -3.60
N ILE A 96 3.70 -8.77 -2.75
CA ILE A 96 4.63 -8.56 -1.62
C ILE A 96 4.59 -9.74 -0.65
N VAL A 97 3.38 -10.18 -0.25
CA VAL A 97 3.23 -11.36 0.64
C VAL A 97 3.78 -12.60 -0.07
N THR A 98 3.47 -12.80 -1.35
CA THR A 98 3.98 -13.94 -2.13
C THR A 98 5.51 -13.98 -2.20
N PHE A 99 6.16 -12.87 -2.56
CA PHE A 99 7.62 -12.80 -2.57
C PHE A 99 8.23 -13.06 -1.19
N THR A 100 7.58 -12.55 -0.14
CA THR A 100 8.05 -12.75 1.23
C THR A 100 7.96 -14.22 1.66
N CYS A 101 6.90 -14.94 1.26
CA CYS A 101 6.81 -16.39 1.49
C CYS A 101 8.00 -17.14 0.89
N ILE A 102 8.33 -16.84 -0.37
CA ILE A 102 9.48 -17.47 -1.06
C ILE A 102 10.77 -17.11 -0.31
N ALA A 103 10.97 -15.83 0.00
CA ALA A 103 12.17 -15.34 0.69
C ALA A 103 12.39 -15.97 2.08
N ILE A 104 11.33 -16.22 2.85
CA ILE A 104 11.40 -16.90 4.15
C ILE A 104 11.84 -18.36 3.99
N ALA A 105 11.34 -19.03 2.96
CA ALA A 105 11.61 -20.44 2.68
C ALA A 105 13.06 -20.71 2.22
N LEU A 106 13.76 -19.69 1.71
CA LEU A 106 15.12 -19.82 1.21
C LEU A 106 16.10 -20.31 2.30
N PRO A 107 16.81 -21.44 2.08
CA PRO A 107 17.81 -21.94 3.01
C PRO A 107 19.05 -21.04 3.02
N ASN A 108 19.93 -21.23 4.01
CA ASN A 108 21.24 -20.56 4.10
C ASN A 108 21.26 -19.03 4.21
N ILE A 109 20.11 -18.35 4.12
CA ILE A 109 20.01 -16.92 4.45
C ILE A 109 20.08 -16.73 5.97
N PRO A 110 20.92 -15.81 6.49
CA PRO A 110 20.99 -15.51 7.93
C PRO A 110 19.62 -15.18 8.52
N LYS A 111 19.37 -15.64 9.75
CA LYS A 111 18.05 -15.50 10.39
C LYS A 111 17.70 -14.04 10.65
N ASP A 112 18.64 -13.27 11.17
CA ASP A 112 18.51 -11.84 11.44
C ASP A 112 18.16 -11.03 10.18
N VAL A 113 18.72 -11.41 9.02
CA VAL A 113 18.41 -10.79 7.73
C VAL A 113 16.98 -11.07 7.29
N VAL A 114 16.49 -12.31 7.46
CA VAL A 114 15.08 -12.65 7.18
C VAL A 114 14.14 -11.97 8.18
N ASP A 115 14.49 -11.95 9.46
CA ASP A 115 13.67 -11.31 10.49
C ASP A 115 13.55 -9.79 10.24
N SER A 116 14.62 -9.13 9.76
CA SER A 116 14.58 -7.71 9.34
C SER A 116 13.69 -7.50 8.11
N LEU A 117 13.74 -8.41 7.12
CA LEU A 117 12.82 -8.37 5.98
C LEU A 117 11.36 -8.50 6.43
N VAL A 118 11.04 -9.47 7.30
CA VAL A 118 9.67 -9.69 7.80
C VAL A 118 9.15 -8.47 8.54
N LYS A 119 9.95 -7.84 9.41
CA LYS A 119 9.58 -6.58 10.09
C LYS A 119 9.32 -5.45 9.10
N SER A 120 10.20 -5.29 8.12
CA SER A 120 10.05 -4.28 7.05
C SER A 120 8.75 -4.49 6.28
N VAL A 121 8.45 -5.74 5.90
CA VAL A 121 7.24 -6.10 5.17
C VAL A 121 6.00 -5.87 6.02
N HIS A 122 6.01 -6.24 7.31
CA HIS A 122 4.90 -5.94 8.23
C HIS A 122 4.59 -4.43 8.24
N GLU A 123 5.61 -3.58 8.43
CA GLU A 123 5.45 -2.13 8.43
C GLU A 123 4.92 -1.59 7.09
N GLY A 124 5.46 -2.07 5.98
CA GLY A 124 5.07 -1.65 4.64
C GLY A 124 3.66 -2.12 4.24
N LEU A 125 3.24 -3.32 4.66
CA LEU A 125 1.90 -3.83 4.41
C LEU A 125 0.84 -3.00 5.11
N LEU A 126 1.08 -2.49 6.33
CA LEU A 126 0.15 -1.57 7.00
C LEU A 126 -0.12 -0.30 6.17
N LEU A 127 0.90 0.22 5.47
CA LEU A 127 0.75 1.37 4.57
C LEU A 127 0.10 0.97 3.25
N SER A 128 0.47 -0.19 2.70
CA SER A 128 -0.07 -0.69 1.43
C SER A 128 -1.57 -1.00 1.53
N HIS A 129 -2.00 -1.66 2.61
CA HIS A 129 -3.40 -1.91 2.90
C HIS A 129 -4.20 -0.61 3.08
N LEU A 130 -3.58 0.43 3.65
CA LEU A 130 -4.21 1.75 3.78
C LEU A 130 -4.41 2.43 2.41
N VAL A 131 -3.43 2.30 1.51
CA VAL A 131 -3.53 2.77 0.12
C VAL A 131 -4.64 2.02 -0.60
N GLU A 132 -4.62 0.68 -0.56
CA GLU A 132 -5.65 -0.18 -1.17
C GLU A 132 -7.06 0.13 -0.63
N GLU A 133 -7.22 0.29 0.68
CA GLU A 133 -8.51 0.63 1.29
C GLU A 133 -9.02 2.01 0.83
N SER A 134 -8.12 2.98 0.69
CA SER A 134 -8.50 4.35 0.38
C SER A 134 -8.78 4.58 -1.10
N LEU A 135 -8.06 3.89 -2.00
CA LEU A 135 -8.12 4.12 -3.45
C LEU A 135 -8.82 3.01 -4.23
N ASN A 136 -8.78 1.77 -3.73
CA ASN A 136 -9.28 0.59 -4.43
C ASN A 136 -10.42 -0.05 -3.60
N SER A 137 -11.51 0.70 -3.40
CA SER A 137 -12.60 0.33 -2.49
C SER A 137 -13.67 -0.60 -3.09
N THR A 138 -13.48 -1.09 -4.32
CA THR A 138 -14.42 -2.05 -4.92
C THR A 138 -14.43 -3.37 -4.14
N SER A 139 -15.51 -4.13 -4.25
CA SER A 139 -15.68 -5.40 -3.53
C SER A 139 -14.56 -6.40 -3.83
N GLU A 140 -14.05 -6.43 -5.07
CA GLU A 140 -12.96 -7.29 -5.52
C GLU A 140 -11.64 -7.00 -4.77
N TYR A 141 -11.16 -5.75 -4.79
CA TYR A 141 -9.96 -5.35 -4.06
C TYR A 141 -10.14 -5.43 -2.54
N GLY A 142 -11.37 -5.19 -2.05
CA GLY A 142 -11.74 -5.44 -0.66
C GLY A 142 -11.58 -6.92 -0.27
N ASN A 143 -11.91 -7.84 -1.18
CA ASN A 143 -11.70 -9.27 -0.96
C ASN A 143 -10.20 -9.60 -0.91
N ILE A 144 -9.43 -9.18 -1.91
CA ILE A 144 -7.97 -9.43 -1.99
C ILE A 144 -7.27 -8.90 -0.73
N ARG A 145 -7.60 -7.69 -0.27
CA ARG A 145 -7.03 -7.13 0.97
C ARG A 145 -7.28 -8.01 2.19
N ARG A 146 -8.49 -8.57 2.36
CA ARG A 146 -8.78 -9.52 3.46
C ARG A 146 -7.97 -10.81 3.32
N VAL A 147 -7.80 -11.30 2.09
CA VAL A 147 -6.95 -12.45 1.79
C VAL A 147 -5.52 -12.18 2.20
N THR A 148 -4.93 -11.06 1.79
CA THR A 148 -3.53 -10.73 2.09
C THR A 148 -3.31 -10.49 3.58
N MET A 149 -4.26 -9.88 4.29
CA MET A 149 -4.19 -9.76 5.76
C MET A 149 -4.20 -11.13 6.46
N THR A 150 -5.06 -12.05 6.02
CA THR A 150 -5.16 -13.41 6.59
C THR A 150 -3.90 -14.21 6.28
N LEU A 151 -3.43 -14.14 5.04
CA LEU A 151 -2.22 -14.83 4.59
C LEU A 151 -0.99 -14.30 5.31
N TRP A 152 -0.87 -12.98 5.47
CA TRP A 152 0.24 -12.38 6.20
C TRP A 152 0.28 -12.83 7.66
N HIS A 153 -0.89 -12.92 8.32
CA HIS A 153 -0.96 -13.44 9.68
C HIS A 153 -0.45 -14.90 9.77
N GLU A 154 -0.81 -15.74 8.80
CA GLU A 154 -0.32 -17.12 8.72
C GLU A 154 1.21 -17.18 8.51
N VAL A 155 1.74 -16.33 7.63
CA VAL A 155 3.18 -16.24 7.34
C VAL A 155 3.96 -15.78 8.56
N GLU A 156 3.54 -14.67 9.18
CA GLU A 156 4.23 -14.04 10.31
C GLU A 156 4.13 -14.86 11.59
N ALA A 157 2.96 -15.39 11.92
CA ALA A 157 2.74 -16.12 13.17
C ALA A 157 3.19 -17.58 13.10
N ASN A 158 2.96 -18.25 11.96
CA ASN A 158 3.10 -19.70 11.86
C ASN A 158 4.25 -20.14 10.94
N CYS A 159 4.82 -19.23 10.14
CA CYS A 159 5.79 -19.57 9.09
C CYS A 159 5.18 -20.59 8.09
N MET A 160 3.96 -20.28 7.65
CA MET A 160 3.15 -21.13 6.76
C MET A 160 2.56 -20.28 5.62
N TRP A 161 2.24 -20.92 4.50
CA TRP A 161 1.52 -20.34 3.38
C TRP A 161 0.50 -21.37 2.90
N LEU A 162 -0.80 -21.10 3.08
CA LEU A 162 -1.88 -22.03 2.71
C LEU A 162 -1.63 -23.44 3.25
N GLU A 163 -1.36 -23.56 4.55
CA GLU A 163 -1.05 -24.81 5.25
C GLU A 163 0.25 -25.50 4.83
N ASN A 164 1.04 -24.89 3.94
CA ASN A 164 2.35 -25.39 3.55
C ASN A 164 3.46 -24.68 4.34
N THR A 165 4.45 -25.44 4.82
CA THR A 165 5.51 -24.87 5.66
C THR A 165 6.50 -24.02 4.88
N LEU A 166 6.85 -22.85 5.44
CA LEU A 166 7.91 -21.97 4.96
C LEU A 166 9.22 -22.16 5.74
N LYS A 167 9.30 -23.17 6.61
CA LYS A 167 10.51 -23.41 7.42
C LYS A 167 11.67 -23.81 6.51
N LYS A 168 12.79 -23.09 6.61
CA LYS A 168 14.04 -23.35 5.87
C LYS A 168 14.53 -24.80 5.93
N SER A 169 14.23 -25.53 7.01
CA SER A 169 14.58 -26.94 7.16
C SER A 169 13.92 -27.84 6.11
N ALA A 170 12.73 -27.49 5.61
CA ALA A 170 12.03 -28.22 4.57
C ALA A 170 12.72 -28.08 3.19
N PHE A 171 13.52 -27.03 2.99
CA PHE A 171 14.18 -26.70 1.74
C PHE A 171 15.71 -26.86 1.82
N LYS A 172 16.22 -27.50 2.87
CA LYS A 172 17.66 -27.69 3.07
C LYS A 172 18.26 -28.50 1.91
N GLY A 173 19.28 -27.95 1.27
CA GLY A 173 19.98 -28.58 0.13
C GLY A 173 19.28 -28.40 -1.22
N LYS A 174 18.17 -27.68 -1.27
CA LYS A 174 17.48 -27.33 -2.51
C LYS A 174 18.12 -26.10 -3.16
N THR A 175 18.17 -26.12 -4.49
CA THR A 175 18.54 -24.97 -5.31
C THR A 175 17.41 -23.94 -5.36
N SER A 176 17.71 -22.71 -5.78
CA SER A 176 16.73 -21.64 -6.00
C SER A 176 15.60 -22.08 -6.95
N VAL A 177 15.95 -22.73 -8.06
CA VAL A 177 15.03 -23.23 -9.08
C VAL A 177 14.11 -24.31 -8.51
N GLU A 178 14.66 -25.30 -7.81
CA GLU A 178 13.83 -26.34 -7.18
C GLU A 178 12.82 -25.78 -6.17
N ILE A 179 13.18 -24.71 -5.44
CA ILE A 179 12.28 -24.05 -4.50
C ILE A 179 11.16 -23.31 -5.25
N LEU A 180 11.50 -22.55 -6.30
CA LEU A 180 10.50 -21.87 -7.12
C LEU A 180 9.55 -22.86 -7.81
N GLU A 181 10.07 -23.93 -8.39
CA GLU A 181 9.26 -25.00 -9.00
C GLU A 181 8.36 -25.69 -7.98
N TRP A 182 8.84 -25.89 -6.74
CA TRP A 182 8.01 -26.45 -5.67
C TRP A 182 6.83 -25.54 -5.34
N PHE A 183 7.06 -24.22 -5.22
CA PHE A 183 5.97 -23.25 -4.98
C PHE A 183 5.00 -23.19 -6.16
N ALA A 184 5.50 -23.15 -7.39
CA ALA A 184 4.68 -23.16 -8.60
C ALA A 184 3.78 -24.41 -8.65
N LYS A 185 4.37 -25.59 -8.44
CA LYS A 185 3.62 -26.85 -8.45
C LYS A 185 2.58 -26.92 -7.32
N LYS A 186 2.94 -26.49 -6.10
CA LYS A 186 2.00 -26.48 -4.97
C LYS A 186 0.83 -25.52 -5.20
N ALA A 187 1.12 -24.35 -5.75
CA ALA A 187 0.10 -23.41 -6.17
C ALA A 187 -0.83 -24.00 -7.24
N GLU A 188 -0.27 -24.68 -8.24
CA GLU A 188 -1.05 -25.35 -9.29
C GLU A 188 -1.97 -26.43 -8.73
N GLU A 189 -1.47 -27.29 -7.82
CA GLU A 189 -2.28 -28.30 -7.12
C GLU A 189 -3.49 -27.68 -6.40
N ILE A 190 -3.28 -26.55 -5.70
CA ILE A 190 -4.35 -25.83 -5.00
C ILE A 190 -5.36 -25.22 -5.98
N VAL A 191 -4.90 -24.58 -7.07
CA VAL A 191 -5.81 -24.00 -8.07
C VAL A 191 -6.68 -25.09 -8.71
N ILE A 192 -6.11 -26.25 -9.04
CA ILE A 192 -6.84 -27.39 -9.61
C ILE A 192 -7.89 -27.92 -8.63
N GLN A 193 -7.54 -28.05 -7.35
CA GLN A 193 -8.46 -28.50 -6.31
C GLN A 193 -9.70 -27.58 -6.22
N PHE A 194 -9.47 -26.26 -6.12
CA PHE A 194 -10.57 -25.30 -6.00
C PHE A 194 -11.33 -25.08 -7.32
N ARG A 195 -10.76 -25.46 -8.47
CA ARG A 195 -11.49 -25.50 -9.76
C ARG A 195 -12.47 -26.67 -9.82
N GLY A 196 -12.10 -27.84 -9.30
CA GLY A 196 -12.95 -29.05 -9.29
C GLY A 196 -14.25 -28.88 -8.51
N ASP A 197 -14.25 -28.00 -7.50
CA ASP A 197 -15.39 -27.77 -6.61
C ASP A 197 -16.40 -26.72 -7.14
N THR A 198 -16.11 -26.08 -8.29
CA THR A 198 -16.99 -25.02 -8.89
C THR A 198 -18.09 -25.55 -9.81
N ASN A 199 -18.49 -26.82 -9.68
CA ASN A 199 -19.64 -27.37 -10.38
C ASN A 199 -20.97 -26.80 -9.85
N GLY A 200 -21.34 -25.61 -10.32
CA GLY A 200 -22.75 -25.23 -10.50
C GLY A 200 -23.33 -24.13 -9.63
N ASP A 201 -22.60 -23.56 -8.67
CA ASP A 201 -23.10 -22.41 -7.91
C ASP A 201 -22.19 -21.20 -8.09
N ALA A 202 -22.78 -20.08 -8.47
CA ALA A 202 -22.07 -18.82 -8.69
C ALA A 202 -21.56 -18.31 -7.33
N MET A 203 -20.33 -18.69 -6.98
CA MET A 203 -19.72 -18.27 -5.73
C MET A 203 -19.59 -16.74 -5.73
N GLU A 204 -20.33 -16.07 -4.83
CA GLU A 204 -20.37 -14.60 -4.72
C GLU A 204 -18.98 -13.97 -4.46
N THR A 205 -18.01 -14.77 -3.99
CA THR A 205 -16.63 -14.33 -3.75
C THR A 205 -15.64 -15.41 -4.16
N THR A 206 -14.59 -15.02 -4.88
CA THR A 206 -13.47 -15.90 -5.22
C THR A 206 -12.79 -16.44 -3.95
N PRO A 207 -12.55 -17.76 -3.83
CA PRO A 207 -11.84 -18.36 -2.69
C PRO A 207 -10.49 -17.70 -2.43
N LYS A 208 -10.14 -17.53 -1.15
CA LYS A 208 -8.87 -16.92 -0.74
C LYS A 208 -7.67 -17.75 -1.19
N GLU A 209 -7.80 -19.07 -1.15
CA GLU A 209 -6.81 -20.05 -1.57
C GLU A 209 -6.52 -19.91 -3.07
N LEU A 210 -7.56 -19.72 -3.88
CA LEU A 210 -7.44 -19.53 -5.32
C LEU A 210 -6.66 -18.24 -5.66
N ILE A 211 -6.95 -17.13 -4.98
CA ILE A 211 -6.25 -15.85 -5.17
C ILE A 211 -4.76 -15.98 -4.79
N ALA A 212 -4.49 -16.51 -3.60
CA ALA A 212 -3.13 -16.65 -3.09
C ALA A 212 -2.29 -17.66 -3.89
N ALA A 213 -2.89 -18.79 -4.29
CA ALA A 213 -2.25 -19.79 -5.13
C ALA A 213 -1.97 -19.24 -6.54
N ASN A 214 -2.92 -18.55 -7.17
CA ASN A 214 -2.70 -17.96 -8.49
C ASN A 214 -1.52 -16.98 -8.48
N SER A 215 -1.45 -16.10 -7.47
CA SER A 215 -0.31 -15.17 -7.30
C SER A 215 1.02 -15.91 -7.15
N MET A 216 1.08 -16.95 -6.30
CA MET A 216 2.27 -17.76 -6.11
C MET A 216 2.72 -18.46 -7.39
N TYR A 217 1.80 -19.07 -8.13
CA TYR A 217 2.09 -19.73 -9.40
C TYR A 217 2.71 -18.74 -10.40
N HIS A 218 2.03 -17.61 -10.62
CA HIS A 218 2.45 -16.60 -11.58
C HIS A 218 3.82 -16.02 -11.24
N ILE A 219 4.05 -15.65 -9.98
CA ILE A 219 5.33 -15.10 -9.53
C ILE A 219 6.45 -16.14 -9.65
N ALA A 220 6.24 -17.36 -9.14
CA ALA A 220 7.28 -18.38 -9.16
C ALA A 220 7.67 -18.74 -10.61
N GLN A 221 6.69 -18.94 -11.49
CA GLN A 221 6.91 -19.22 -12.91
C GLN A 221 7.55 -18.05 -13.64
N THR A 222 7.16 -16.81 -13.32
CA THR A 222 7.75 -15.61 -13.90
C THR A 222 9.24 -15.51 -13.56
N ILE A 223 9.62 -15.76 -12.31
CA ILE A 223 11.03 -15.76 -11.91
C ILE A 223 11.77 -16.89 -12.62
N VAL A 224 11.24 -18.12 -12.64
CA VAL A 224 11.88 -19.22 -13.35
C VAL A 224 12.11 -18.85 -14.81
N PHE A 225 11.06 -18.38 -15.51
CA PHE A 225 11.11 -18.01 -16.92
C PHE A 225 12.15 -16.92 -17.21
N ASN A 226 12.15 -15.84 -16.43
CA ASN A 226 13.02 -14.69 -16.68
C ASN A 226 14.51 -15.00 -16.48
N TYR A 227 14.85 -16.05 -15.72
CA TYR A 227 16.23 -16.37 -15.36
C TYR A 227 16.70 -17.76 -15.81
N GLN A 228 15.85 -18.52 -16.53
CA GLN A 228 16.18 -19.85 -17.04
C GLN A 228 17.33 -19.85 -18.08
N GLY A 229 17.54 -18.72 -18.78
CA GLY A 229 18.55 -18.58 -19.83
C GLY A 229 19.94 -18.16 -19.35
N ASN A 230 20.15 -18.00 -18.05
CA ASN A 230 21.45 -17.59 -17.50
C ASN A 230 22.50 -18.70 -17.67
N VAL A 231 23.76 -18.29 -17.86
CA VAL A 231 24.90 -19.21 -18.00
C VAL A 231 25.07 -20.10 -16.77
N GLU A 232 24.83 -19.53 -15.59
CA GLU A 232 24.80 -20.25 -14.32
C GLU A 232 23.42 -20.07 -13.65
N PRO A 233 22.89 -21.12 -13.00
CA PRO A 233 21.67 -21.00 -12.22
C PRO A 233 21.84 -19.99 -11.09
N MET A 234 20.84 -19.13 -10.90
CA MET A 234 20.81 -18.15 -9.82
C MET A 234 21.02 -18.82 -8.46
N SER A 235 21.93 -18.32 -7.63
CA SER A 235 22.13 -18.79 -6.26
C SER A 235 20.94 -18.46 -5.35
N VAL A 236 20.89 -19.07 -4.17
CA VAL A 236 19.83 -18.79 -3.19
C VAL A 236 19.95 -17.36 -2.65
N GLU A 237 21.17 -16.87 -2.48
CA GLU A 237 21.47 -15.51 -2.04
C GLU A 237 21.07 -14.46 -3.09
N GLU A 238 21.33 -14.73 -4.38
CA GLU A 238 20.88 -13.87 -5.47
C GLU A 238 19.36 -13.84 -5.59
N LEU A 239 18.69 -15.00 -5.45
CA LEU A 239 17.22 -15.04 -5.43
C LEU A 239 16.67 -14.23 -4.25
N PHE A 240 17.26 -14.35 -3.07
CA PHE A 240 16.86 -13.55 -1.91
C PHE A 240 17.03 -12.05 -2.15
N ALA A 241 18.15 -11.63 -2.74
CA ALA A 241 18.39 -10.23 -3.08
C ALA A 241 17.39 -9.70 -4.13
N LEU A 242 17.09 -10.51 -5.15
CA LEU A 242 16.09 -10.20 -6.17
C LEU A 242 14.70 -9.98 -5.54
N LEU A 243 14.25 -10.91 -4.70
CA LEU A 243 12.95 -10.82 -4.03
C LEU A 243 12.88 -9.58 -3.14
N ARG A 244 13.94 -9.26 -2.40
CA ARG A 244 14.01 -8.03 -1.59
C ARG A 244 13.89 -6.76 -2.43
N GLY A 245 14.61 -6.69 -3.55
CA GLY A 245 14.53 -5.56 -4.47
C GLY A 245 13.13 -5.40 -5.06
N MET A 246 12.49 -6.51 -5.50
CA MET A 246 11.13 -6.48 -6.03
C MET A 246 10.11 -6.00 -4.99
N ILE A 247 10.23 -6.46 -3.74
CA ILE A 247 9.38 -5.98 -2.64
C ILE A 247 9.56 -4.47 -2.43
N ALA A 248 10.81 -3.98 -2.43
CA ALA A 248 11.13 -2.56 -2.25
C ALA A 248 10.54 -1.70 -3.38
N ASP A 249 10.72 -2.11 -4.63
CA ASP A 249 10.18 -1.43 -5.81
C ASP A 249 8.65 -1.34 -5.75
N ILE A 250 7.96 -2.42 -5.39
CA ILE A 250 6.50 -2.44 -5.26
C ILE A 250 6.02 -1.56 -4.10
N PHE A 251 6.71 -1.58 -2.95
CA PHE A 251 6.39 -0.67 -1.86
C PHE A 251 6.54 0.79 -2.27
N LEU A 252 7.65 1.17 -2.91
CA LEU A 252 7.86 2.55 -3.35
C LEU A 252 6.77 2.99 -4.34
N ALA A 253 6.47 2.17 -5.34
CA ALA A 253 5.40 2.44 -6.30
C ALA A 253 4.04 2.62 -5.58
N CYS A 254 3.71 1.73 -4.65
CA CYS A 254 2.51 1.84 -3.83
C CYS A 254 2.49 3.16 -3.04
N PHE A 255 3.62 3.54 -2.42
CA PHE A 255 3.73 4.69 -1.54
C PHE A 255 3.68 6.05 -2.24
N THR A 256 3.85 6.10 -3.56
CA THR A 256 3.54 7.32 -4.36
C THR A 256 2.10 7.79 -4.18
N ASN A 257 1.19 6.89 -3.78
CA ASN A 257 -0.22 7.19 -3.53
C ASN A 257 -0.50 7.78 -2.14
N ILE A 258 0.45 7.76 -1.20
CA ILE A 258 0.25 8.24 0.17
C ILE A 258 -0.19 9.71 0.24
N PRO A 259 0.41 10.66 -0.52
CA PRO A 259 -0.04 12.04 -0.54
C PRO A 259 -1.52 12.17 -0.91
N ARG A 260 -2.00 11.39 -1.88
CA ARG A 260 -3.41 11.34 -2.28
C ARG A 260 -4.30 10.81 -1.15
N VAL A 261 -3.87 9.75 -0.47
CA VAL A 261 -4.59 9.21 0.70
C VAL A 261 -4.69 10.25 1.83
N ILE A 262 -3.62 10.99 2.11
CA ILE A 262 -3.61 12.08 3.09
C ILE A 262 -4.63 13.15 2.70
N LEU A 263 -4.62 13.57 1.42
CA LEU A 263 -5.54 14.58 0.90
C LEU A 263 -7.00 14.14 1.06
N MET A 264 -7.33 12.90 0.68
CA MET A 264 -8.69 12.35 0.85
C MET A 264 -9.16 12.37 2.30
N LYS A 265 -8.27 12.04 3.25
CA LYS A 265 -8.60 12.11 4.69
C LYS A 265 -8.82 13.54 5.18
N CYS A 266 -8.11 14.53 4.64
CA CYS A 266 -8.32 15.95 4.96
C CYS A 266 -9.66 16.49 4.44
N HIS A 267 -10.17 15.94 3.35
CA HIS A 267 -11.43 16.35 2.70
C HIS A 267 -12.65 15.50 3.09
N ALA A 268 -12.59 14.75 4.19
CA ALA A 268 -13.72 13.96 4.69
C ALA A 268 -14.99 14.83 4.84
N SER A 269 -16.07 14.41 4.17
CA SER A 269 -17.30 15.20 4.00
C SER A 269 -18.20 15.21 5.24
N ALA A 270 -18.19 14.13 6.03
CA ALA A 270 -18.93 14.04 7.27
C ALA A 270 -18.26 14.88 8.36
N ILE A 271 -18.92 15.95 8.81
CA ILE A 271 -18.42 16.87 9.83
C ILE A 271 -18.07 16.11 11.12
N GLU A 272 -18.87 15.10 11.48
CA GLU A 272 -18.70 14.28 12.67
C GLU A 272 -17.40 13.46 12.66
N LYS A 273 -16.87 13.17 11.48
CA LYS A 273 -15.62 12.39 11.30
C LYS A 273 -14.44 13.26 10.89
N ARG A 274 -14.65 14.55 10.65
CA ARG A 274 -13.64 15.42 10.03
C ARG A 274 -12.44 15.65 10.94
N GLU A 275 -12.67 15.88 12.23
CA GLU A 275 -11.59 16.08 13.21
C GLU A 275 -10.70 14.83 13.31
N SER A 276 -11.30 13.65 13.54
CA SER A 276 -10.56 12.40 13.65
C SER A 276 -9.86 12.00 12.34
N SER A 277 -10.46 12.31 11.19
CA SER A 277 -9.86 12.10 9.87
C SER A 277 -8.65 13.01 9.62
N VAL A 278 -8.74 14.30 9.97
CA VAL A 278 -7.62 15.25 9.88
C VAL A 278 -6.49 14.85 10.84
N GLU A 279 -6.82 14.42 12.06
CA GLU A 279 -5.82 13.88 12.99
C GLU A 279 -5.12 12.63 12.42
N ALA A 280 -5.87 11.71 11.80
CA ALA A 280 -5.31 10.54 11.13
C ALA A 280 -4.40 10.93 9.95
N ALA A 281 -4.79 11.93 9.16
CA ALA A 281 -3.98 12.47 8.07
C ALA A 281 -2.66 13.06 8.57
N ALA A 282 -2.71 13.87 9.64
CA ALA A 282 -1.52 14.45 10.27
C ALA A 282 -0.56 13.37 10.81
N LYS A 283 -1.11 12.33 11.47
CA LYS A 283 -0.30 11.19 11.94
C LYS A 283 0.31 10.40 10.80
N LEU A 284 -0.44 10.19 9.71
CA LEU A 284 0.07 9.49 8.52
C LEU A 284 1.23 10.27 7.91
N LEU A 285 1.06 11.58 7.68
CA LEU A 285 2.11 12.46 7.16
C LEU A 285 3.38 12.41 8.01
N GLY A 286 3.26 12.49 9.34
CA GLY A 286 4.41 12.37 10.23
C GLY A 286 5.12 11.00 10.14
N ARG A 287 4.35 9.91 10.06
CA ARG A 287 4.89 8.54 9.95
C ARG A 287 5.57 8.25 8.62
N THR A 288 5.12 8.89 7.54
CA THR A 288 5.60 8.61 6.17
C THR A 288 6.56 9.66 5.64
N LYS A 289 6.82 10.74 6.40
CA LYS A 289 7.68 11.86 6.00
C LYS A 289 9.00 11.42 5.36
N GLU A 290 9.70 10.46 5.98
CA GLU A 290 11.01 10.01 5.50
C GLU A 290 10.92 9.11 4.24
N ILE A 291 9.79 8.41 4.07
CA ILE A 291 9.46 7.69 2.83
C ILE A 291 9.17 8.70 1.71
N LEU A 292 8.37 9.74 2.00
CA LEU A 292 8.01 10.77 1.02
C LEU A 292 9.24 11.51 0.50
N LYS A 293 10.20 11.84 1.36
CA LYS A 293 11.49 12.43 0.91
C LYS A 293 12.28 11.52 -0.03
N ARG A 294 12.24 10.20 0.16
CA ARG A 294 12.89 9.23 -0.76
C ARG A 294 12.18 9.20 -2.10
N LEU A 295 10.86 9.33 -2.11
CA LEU A 295 10.09 9.39 -3.35
C LEU A 295 10.31 10.70 -4.12
N GLU A 296 10.54 11.82 -3.43
CA GLU A 296 10.82 13.13 -4.06
C GLU A 296 12.08 13.14 -4.94
N VAL A 297 13.06 12.28 -4.63
CA VAL A 297 14.31 12.18 -5.41
C VAL A 297 14.24 11.17 -6.55
N GLN A 298 13.14 10.40 -6.66
CA GLN A 298 12.97 9.40 -7.71
C GLN A 298 12.21 9.99 -8.91
N GLU A 299 12.63 9.60 -10.12
CA GLU A 299 11.87 9.89 -11.33
C GLU A 299 10.62 8.99 -11.38
N LEU A 300 9.45 9.61 -11.19
CA LEU A 300 8.18 8.91 -11.25
C LEU A 300 7.70 8.76 -12.69
N PRO A 301 7.03 7.65 -13.04
CA PRO A 301 6.45 7.48 -14.37
C PRO A 301 5.35 8.52 -14.61
N SER A 302 5.30 9.04 -15.84
CA SER A 302 4.28 10.01 -16.26
C SER A 302 2.95 9.30 -16.51
N MET A 303 2.25 8.98 -15.42
CA MET A 303 0.97 8.26 -15.42
C MET A 303 -0.16 9.13 -14.88
N ASP A 304 -1.38 8.80 -15.29
CA ASP A 304 -2.59 9.35 -14.66
C ASP A 304 -2.63 8.95 -13.16
N PRO A 305 -2.78 9.90 -12.22
CA PRO A 305 -2.88 9.61 -10.79
C PRO A 305 -3.96 8.59 -10.40
N ASP A 306 -5.02 8.45 -11.20
CA ASP A 306 -6.05 7.41 -10.97
C ASP A 306 -5.56 6.01 -11.33
N LYS A 307 -4.69 5.90 -12.34
CA LYS A 307 -4.04 4.64 -12.71
C LYS A 307 -2.91 4.25 -11.77
N MET A 308 -2.22 5.23 -11.19
CA MET A 308 -1.14 4.99 -10.24
C MET A 308 -1.59 4.22 -8.98
N ALA A 309 -2.89 4.11 -8.72
CA ALA A 309 -3.46 3.33 -7.62
C ALA A 309 -3.43 1.80 -7.85
N PHE A 310 -3.16 1.34 -9.08
CA PHE A 310 -3.27 -0.07 -9.47
C PHE A 310 -1.93 -0.60 -9.98
N ILE A 311 -1.42 -1.68 -9.37
CA ILE A 311 -0.14 -2.28 -9.74
C ILE A 311 -0.14 -2.78 -11.20
N ASP A 312 -1.27 -3.30 -11.69
CA ASP A 312 -1.38 -3.80 -13.06
C ASP A 312 -1.27 -2.66 -14.09
N GLU A 313 -1.75 -1.44 -13.77
CA GLU A 313 -1.58 -0.25 -14.62
C GLU A 313 -0.12 0.22 -14.63
N TRP A 314 0.57 0.15 -13.49
CA TRP A 314 2.02 0.43 -13.42
C TRP A 314 2.80 -0.54 -14.31
N ARG A 315 2.54 -1.84 -14.19
CA ARG A 315 3.18 -2.87 -15.02
C ARG A 315 2.91 -2.63 -16.50
N ALA A 316 1.66 -2.32 -16.88
CA ALA A 316 1.30 -2.02 -18.26
C ALA A 316 2.04 -0.79 -18.81
N HIS A 317 2.15 0.28 -18.02
CA HIS A 317 2.84 1.50 -18.42
C HIS A 317 4.35 1.32 -18.57
N LEU A 318 5.00 0.62 -17.63
CA LEU A 318 6.44 0.39 -17.66
C LEU A 318 6.87 -0.44 -18.88
N ARG A 319 6.05 -1.42 -19.30
CA ARG A 319 6.30 -2.20 -20.52
C ARG A 319 6.18 -1.40 -21.81
N GLN A 320 5.28 -0.43 -21.86
CA GLN A 320 5.09 0.43 -23.04
C GLN A 320 6.19 1.48 -23.20
N SER A 321 6.89 1.79 -22.11
CA SER A 321 7.90 2.85 -22.05
C SER A 321 9.28 2.41 -22.52
N ILE A 322 9.41 1.17 -23.03
CA ILE A 322 10.64 0.61 -23.60
C ILE A 322 10.54 0.75 -25.14
N PRO A 323 11.41 1.56 -25.78
CA PRO A 323 11.46 1.71 -27.24
C PRO A 323 11.77 0.42 -27.99
#